data_AF-A0A1M7LMN9-F1
#
_entry.id   AF-A0A1M7LMN9-F1
#
_cell.length_a   1.000
_cell.length_b   1.000
_cell.length_c   1.000
_cell.angle_alpha   90.00
_cell.angle_beta   90.00
_cell.angle_gamma   90.00
#
_symmetry.space_group_name_H-M   'P 1'
#
loop_
_entity.id
_entity.type
_entity.pdbx_description
1 polymer ?
#
loop_
_entity_poly.entity_id
_entity_poly.type
_entity_poly.pdbx_seq_one_letter_code
_entity_poly.pdbx_strand_id
1 'polypeptide(L)'
;MKKINCKSMIAATLLCASVLFGACKRSITEGLQPLSANKGTMINLTPSAYKVNIIYFVPSDADTITGYRERLNGILLQGQQFYGKWMSYYGYGDRSFGLPMDSAGKVKVTVIHGAQPKSAYPYDGGGNTVIGELNTWFANNPTQKLSEHTLVIMPASTYAADGDPGGVPFYGLGRWCFALDYAEMDTSYLGQNTTLGNRATKWIGGLMHELGHGLNLPHNKEKVSEAADATKGTALMGSGNYTYGKSATFLTAASCAILNNSQVFRTATATGIYGGGSTTINVIKAAYASGNISLKVKYTATQTVNRVVVYNDPEGGNDYDAVAWVATPAGDSITLSMPIADLQKKTGNYAMRIRFLYTNGSSTEISYPYSFVNNEPVLNFSTKDELSKTGWSIAYVDSQENDGQAVNLLDNNQSTVWHTQWKSTQPTHPHTVVVNMAAQRTIAGVSFLQRSNLNGSLKDITLYTSTDNVNWTTVGSYTLANVNSKQYITFSSPQTVQYIKVVTASNYLGTYYAVLAELGAF
;
A
#
# COMPACT_ATOMS: atom_id res chain seq x y z
N MET A 1 46.39 57.53 26.24
CA MET A 1 47.67 58.26 26.38
C MET A 1 48.57 57.55 27.39
N LYS A 2 49.59 56.81 26.95
CA LYS A 2 50.96 56.83 27.49
C LYS A 2 51.85 55.87 26.69
N LYS A 3 52.95 56.45 26.20
CA LYS A 3 54.05 55.92 25.38
C LYS A 3 55.04 55.15 26.30
N ILE A 4 55.54 53.97 25.90
CA ILE A 4 56.84 53.64 25.23
C ILE A 4 58.08 53.62 26.14
N ASN A 5 58.94 52.61 25.88
CA ASN A 5 60.37 52.36 26.22
C ASN A 5 60.66 51.55 27.50
N CYS A 6 61.64 50.63 27.56
CA CYS A 6 62.85 50.45 26.75
C CYS A 6 63.43 49.01 26.87
N LYS A 7 63.92 48.49 25.73
CA LYS A 7 65.11 47.64 25.46
C LYS A 7 65.73 46.75 26.56
N SER A 8 65.98 45.48 26.20
CA SER A 8 67.31 44.84 26.33
C SER A 8 67.49 43.77 25.24
N MET A 9 68.52 43.96 24.41
CA MET A 9 69.04 42.98 23.44
C MET A 9 70.22 42.25 24.09
N ILE A 10 70.30 40.93 23.89
CA ILE A 10 71.57 40.21 23.79
C ILE A 10 71.52 39.39 22.51
N ALA A 11 72.54 39.56 21.68
CA ALA A 11 72.74 38.93 20.38
C ALA A 11 73.97 38.03 20.43
N ALA A 12 73.92 36.89 19.74
CA ALA A 12 75.02 36.10 19.16
C ALA A 12 74.46 34.70 18.76
N THR A 13 74.68 34.07 17.60
CA THR A 13 75.37 34.37 16.34
C THR A 13 74.85 33.37 15.29
N LEU A 14 74.92 33.75 14.01
CA LEU A 14 74.55 33.04 12.78
C LEU A 14 75.01 31.58 12.65
N LEU A 15 74.17 30.76 11.98
CA LEU A 15 74.62 29.95 10.85
C LEU A 15 73.49 29.78 9.81
N CYS A 16 73.69 30.34 8.61
CA CYS A 16 72.86 30.10 7.44
C CYS A 16 73.21 28.74 6.83
N ALA A 17 72.22 27.86 6.68
CA ALA A 17 72.25 26.77 5.70
C ALA A 17 70.86 26.68 5.05
N SER A 18 70.80 27.07 3.78
CA SER A 18 69.65 26.99 2.90
C SER A 18 69.48 25.56 2.37
N VAL A 19 68.49 24.80 2.84
CA VAL A 19 68.07 23.53 2.21
C VAL A 19 66.57 23.27 2.45
N LEU A 20 65.82 23.29 1.34
CA LEU A 20 64.49 22.69 1.07
C LEU A 20 63.35 22.78 2.12
N PHE A 21 62.28 23.48 1.74
CA PHE A 21 60.93 23.31 2.30
C PHE A 21 60.41 21.89 2.06
N GLY A 22 60.54 21.02 3.06
CA GLY A 22 59.76 19.78 3.16
C GLY A 22 58.39 20.09 3.74
N ALA A 23 57.35 20.03 2.90
CA ALA A 23 55.97 20.01 3.36
C ALA A 23 55.74 18.75 4.23
N CYS A 24 55.67 18.92 5.55
CA CYS A 24 55.21 17.87 6.44
C CYS A 24 53.72 17.61 6.17
N LYS A 25 53.46 16.61 5.32
CA LYS A 25 52.20 15.86 5.31
C LYS A 25 52.00 15.29 6.72
N ARG A 26 51.08 15.86 7.51
CA ARG A 26 50.51 15.13 8.65
C ARG A 26 49.67 13.99 8.07
N SER A 27 50.25 12.79 8.07
CA SER A 27 49.53 11.54 7.89
C SER A 27 48.54 11.39 9.03
N ILE A 28 47.25 11.49 8.73
CA ILE A 28 46.19 11.08 9.66
C ILE A 28 46.14 9.55 9.58
N THR A 29 47.08 8.92 10.26
CA THR A 29 47.09 7.48 10.57
C THR A 29 46.99 7.34 12.08
N GLU A 30 45.79 7.61 12.60
CA GLU A 30 45.34 7.10 13.89
C GLU A 30 43.92 6.60 13.70
N GLY A 31 43.74 5.31 13.98
CA GLY A 31 42.62 4.51 13.55
C GLY A 31 41.28 4.99 14.12
N LEU A 32 40.35 5.27 13.23
CA LEU A 32 38.94 5.02 13.51
C LEU A 32 38.78 3.50 13.55
N GLN A 33 38.95 2.90 14.72
CA GLN A 33 38.37 1.59 14.95
C GLN A 33 36.85 1.76 14.87
N PRO A 34 36.15 1.05 13.98
CA PRO A 34 34.71 1.04 14.03
C PRO A 34 34.31 0.51 15.41
N LEU A 35 33.52 1.30 16.14
CA LEU A 35 32.69 0.76 17.22
C LEU A 35 32.01 -0.46 16.63
N SER A 36 32.24 -1.62 17.25
CA SER A 36 31.80 -2.91 16.73
C SER A 36 30.35 -2.78 16.29
N ALA A 37 30.12 -2.89 14.98
CA ALA A 37 28.80 -3.17 14.47
C ALA A 37 28.25 -4.28 15.38
N ASN A 38 27.12 -4.04 16.02
CA ASN A 38 26.42 -5.09 16.74
C ASN A 38 26.23 -6.21 15.71
N LYS A 39 27.13 -7.22 15.75
CA LYS A 39 27.11 -8.37 14.86
C LYS A 39 25.96 -9.23 15.33
N GLY A 40 24.73 -8.77 15.08
CA GLY A 40 23.64 -9.71 14.87
C GLY A 40 24.14 -10.70 13.82
N THR A 41 24.02 -11.98 14.10
CA THR A 41 24.47 -13.05 13.21
C THR A 41 23.93 -12.77 11.80
N MET A 42 24.83 -12.52 10.84
CA MET A 42 24.45 -12.36 9.43
C MET A 42 23.64 -13.60 9.04
N ILE A 43 22.44 -13.39 8.53
CA ILE A 43 21.59 -14.50 8.11
C ILE A 43 22.07 -15.03 6.77
N ASN A 44 22.10 -16.36 6.64
CA ASN A 44 22.44 -17.03 5.41
C ASN A 44 21.24 -16.98 4.46
N LEU A 45 21.20 -15.93 3.65
CA LEU A 45 20.08 -15.70 2.74
C LEU A 45 20.05 -16.75 1.62
N THR A 46 18.86 -17.32 1.43
CA THR A 46 18.55 -18.14 0.27
C THR A 46 18.58 -17.25 -0.98
N PRO A 47 19.35 -17.61 -2.02
CA PRO A 47 19.45 -16.80 -3.24
C PRO A 47 18.09 -16.60 -3.92
N SER A 48 17.79 -15.37 -4.27
CA SER A 48 16.63 -15.05 -5.10
C SER A 48 16.90 -15.39 -6.57
N ALA A 49 15.89 -15.89 -7.28
CA ALA A 49 15.91 -16.13 -8.72
C ALA A 49 15.92 -14.83 -9.55
N TYR A 50 15.46 -13.72 -8.97
CA TYR A 50 15.41 -12.41 -9.62
C TYR A 50 16.24 -11.39 -8.85
N LYS A 51 16.78 -10.38 -9.54
CA LYS A 51 17.61 -9.35 -8.92
C LYS A 51 17.02 -7.96 -9.17
N VAL A 52 17.10 -7.08 -8.17
CA VAL A 52 16.80 -5.65 -8.37
C VAL A 52 17.83 -5.09 -9.35
N ASN A 53 17.38 -4.32 -10.34
CA ASN A 53 18.29 -3.61 -11.24
C ASN A 53 18.91 -2.45 -10.44
N ILE A 54 20.22 -2.45 -10.26
CA ILE A 54 20.93 -1.40 -9.51
C ILE A 54 21.61 -0.46 -10.52
N ILE A 55 21.06 0.72 -10.68
CA ILE A 55 21.50 1.72 -11.67
C ILE A 55 22.11 2.92 -10.94
N TYR A 56 23.31 3.33 -11.36
CA TYR A 56 23.85 4.64 -11.04
C TYR A 56 23.64 5.55 -12.25
N PHE A 57 22.66 6.45 -12.18
CA PHE A 57 22.29 7.32 -13.28
C PHE A 57 23.02 8.66 -13.17
N VAL A 58 23.78 9.00 -14.21
CA VAL A 58 24.69 10.17 -14.22
C VAL A 58 24.19 11.16 -15.26
N PRO A 59 23.68 12.35 -14.87
CA PRO A 59 23.37 13.42 -15.82
C PRO A 59 24.55 13.78 -16.73
N SER A 60 24.30 14.35 -17.91
CA SER A 60 25.34 14.59 -18.92
C SER A 60 26.42 15.61 -18.50
N ASP A 61 26.12 16.45 -17.50
CA ASP A 61 27.00 17.43 -16.87
C ASP A 61 27.46 17.00 -15.45
N ALA A 62 27.44 15.69 -15.18
CA ALA A 62 27.86 15.10 -13.92
C ALA A 62 28.86 13.95 -14.14
N ASP A 63 29.48 13.51 -13.04
CA ASP A 63 30.22 12.26 -12.97
C ASP A 63 29.78 11.49 -11.71
N THR A 64 30.17 10.22 -11.64
CA THR A 64 30.04 9.39 -10.44
C THR A 64 30.81 9.99 -9.26
N ILE A 65 30.31 9.76 -8.05
CA ILE A 65 31.01 10.21 -6.84
C ILE A 65 32.13 9.22 -6.52
N THR A 66 33.32 9.73 -6.23
CA THR A 66 34.47 8.89 -5.87
C THR A 66 34.11 7.89 -4.77
N GLY A 67 34.47 6.62 -4.98
CA GLY A 67 34.20 5.55 -4.02
C GLY A 67 32.76 5.05 -3.96
N TYR A 68 31.85 5.48 -4.87
CA TYR A 68 30.44 5.07 -4.85
C TYR A 68 30.25 3.54 -4.79
N ARG A 69 31.09 2.76 -5.50
CA ARG A 69 30.96 1.29 -5.51
C ARG A 69 31.13 0.67 -4.14
N GLU A 70 32.09 1.12 -3.33
CA GLU A 70 32.31 0.59 -1.99
C GLU A 70 31.18 0.97 -1.04
N ARG A 71 30.82 2.27 -1.07
CA ARG A 71 29.77 2.83 -0.22
C ARG A 71 28.42 2.18 -0.47
N LEU A 72 28.01 2.10 -1.74
CA LEU A 72 26.76 1.46 -2.14
C LEU A 72 26.78 -0.05 -1.89
N ASN A 73 27.91 -0.73 -2.05
CA ASN A 73 28.02 -2.15 -1.73
C ASN A 73 27.71 -2.41 -0.24
N GLY A 74 28.30 -1.62 0.67
CA GLY A 74 28.01 -1.72 2.10
C GLY A 74 26.54 -1.45 2.43
N ILE A 75 26.00 -0.35 1.89
CA ILE A 75 24.61 0.07 2.09
C ILE A 75 23.63 -1.01 1.63
N LEU A 76 23.80 -1.53 0.41
CA LEU A 76 22.87 -2.47 -0.20
C LEU A 76 22.94 -3.86 0.45
N LEU A 77 24.12 -4.35 0.81
CA LEU A 77 24.26 -5.62 1.53
C LEU A 77 23.68 -5.54 2.96
N GLN A 78 23.91 -4.43 3.67
CA GLN A 78 23.30 -4.21 4.98
C GLN A 78 21.76 -4.12 4.88
N GLY A 79 21.25 -3.40 3.87
CA GLY A 79 19.83 -3.33 3.56
C GLY A 79 19.22 -4.70 3.25
N GLN A 80 19.91 -5.50 2.43
CA GLN A 80 19.46 -6.86 2.10
C GLN A 80 19.33 -7.74 3.35
N GLN A 81 20.29 -7.66 4.27
CA GLN A 81 20.24 -8.35 5.56
C GLN A 81 19.12 -7.84 6.45
N PHE A 82 18.89 -6.53 6.50
CA PHE A 82 17.77 -5.93 7.24
C PHE A 82 16.41 -6.47 6.77
N TYR A 83 16.16 -6.44 5.45
CA TYR A 83 14.91 -6.96 4.88
C TYR A 83 14.77 -8.47 5.14
N GLY A 84 15.85 -9.23 4.94
CA GLY A 84 15.84 -10.68 5.18
C GLY A 84 15.60 -11.06 6.64
N LYS A 85 16.15 -10.29 7.59
CA LYS A 85 15.94 -10.51 9.03
C LYS A 85 14.44 -10.50 9.36
N TRP A 86 13.71 -9.51 8.86
CA TRP A 86 12.28 -9.40 9.16
C TRP A 86 11.42 -10.39 8.36
N MET A 87 11.83 -10.76 7.14
CA MET A 87 11.21 -11.88 6.43
C MET A 87 11.32 -13.18 7.23
N SER A 88 12.50 -13.48 7.76
CA SER A 88 12.76 -14.63 8.62
C SER A 88 11.96 -14.56 9.93
N TYR A 89 11.97 -13.40 10.59
CA TYR A 89 11.23 -13.15 11.84
C TYR A 89 9.74 -13.47 11.73
N TYR A 90 9.10 -13.10 10.61
CA TYR A 90 7.68 -13.39 10.37
C TYR A 90 7.41 -14.74 9.68
N GLY A 91 8.41 -15.62 9.61
CA GLY A 91 8.25 -17.00 9.14
C GLY A 91 8.17 -17.16 7.62
N TYR A 92 8.66 -16.19 6.85
CA TYR A 92 8.75 -16.29 5.38
C TYR A 92 10.08 -16.90 4.91
N GLY A 93 10.93 -17.35 5.84
CA GLY A 93 12.24 -17.93 5.60
C GLY A 93 13.34 -16.89 5.44
N ASP A 94 14.58 -17.36 5.38
CA ASP A 94 15.78 -16.53 5.25
C ASP A 94 15.94 -16.05 3.79
N ARG A 95 15.02 -15.21 3.33
CA ARG A 95 14.98 -14.68 1.97
C ARG A 95 14.87 -13.16 1.97
N SER A 96 15.49 -12.53 0.99
CA SER A 96 15.47 -11.08 0.80
C SER A 96 15.38 -10.73 -0.69
N PHE A 97 15.36 -9.44 -1.03
CA PHE A 97 15.49 -9.02 -2.41
C PHE A 97 16.85 -9.46 -2.98
N GLY A 98 16.86 -9.95 -4.22
CA GLY A 98 18.09 -10.34 -4.88
C GLY A 98 18.93 -9.14 -5.30
N LEU A 99 20.25 -9.21 -5.07
CA LEU A 99 21.23 -8.26 -5.59
C LEU A 99 22.09 -8.91 -6.68
N PRO A 100 22.36 -8.21 -7.80
CA PRO A 100 23.33 -8.68 -8.77
C PRO A 100 24.74 -8.52 -8.21
N MET A 101 25.60 -9.52 -8.39
CA MET A 101 26.98 -9.48 -7.92
C MET A 101 27.94 -9.44 -9.11
N ASP A 102 29.04 -8.71 -8.98
CA ASP A 102 30.14 -8.72 -9.94
C ASP A 102 31.15 -9.84 -9.63
N SER A 103 32.17 -9.99 -10.47
CA SER A 103 33.20 -11.02 -10.31
C SER A 103 34.09 -10.84 -9.08
N ALA A 104 34.07 -9.65 -8.47
CA ALA A 104 34.79 -9.35 -7.24
C ALA A 104 33.92 -9.62 -5.99
N GLY A 105 32.70 -10.13 -6.17
CA GLY A 105 31.77 -10.38 -5.07
C GLY A 105 31.15 -9.12 -4.48
N LYS A 106 31.16 -8.01 -5.22
CA LYS A 106 30.46 -6.77 -4.85
C LYS A 106 29.15 -6.63 -5.59
N VAL A 107 28.24 -5.81 -5.08
CA VAL A 107 27.01 -5.49 -5.79
C VAL A 107 27.36 -4.85 -7.14
N LYS A 108 26.87 -5.45 -8.23
CA LYS A 108 27.03 -4.92 -9.57
C LYS A 108 26.12 -3.69 -9.71
N VAL A 109 26.74 -2.53 -9.83
CA VAL A 109 26.08 -1.26 -10.12
C VAL A 109 26.31 -0.91 -11.59
N THR A 110 25.24 -0.80 -12.38
CA THR A 110 25.33 -0.41 -13.79
C THR A 110 25.30 1.11 -13.89
N VAL A 111 26.38 1.71 -14.39
CA VAL A 111 26.43 3.16 -14.65
C VAL A 111 25.78 3.45 -15.99
N ILE A 112 24.84 4.40 -16.02
CA ILE A 112 24.17 4.86 -17.23
C ILE A 112 24.23 6.38 -17.26
N HIS A 113 24.74 6.94 -18.35
CA HIS A 113 24.78 8.38 -18.57
C HIS A 113 23.48 8.85 -19.22
N GLY A 114 22.81 9.79 -18.56
CA GLY A 114 21.62 10.45 -19.07
C GLY A 114 21.96 11.41 -20.22
N ALA A 115 21.00 11.62 -21.11
CA ALA A 115 21.17 12.49 -22.27
C ALA A 115 21.17 13.99 -21.92
N GLN A 116 20.58 14.38 -20.79
CA GLN A 116 20.33 15.76 -20.40
C GLN A 116 21.15 16.18 -19.18
N PRO A 117 21.33 17.50 -18.92
CA PRO A 117 22.00 17.97 -17.72
C PRO A 117 21.17 17.75 -16.44
N LYS A 118 21.78 17.93 -15.26
CA LYS A 118 21.15 17.81 -13.94
C LYS A 118 19.79 18.51 -13.84
N SER A 119 19.65 19.68 -14.46
CA SER A 119 18.41 20.48 -14.41
C SER A 119 17.19 19.79 -15.06
N ALA A 120 17.40 18.79 -15.91
CA ALA A 120 16.32 18.00 -16.53
C ALA A 120 15.83 16.84 -15.65
N TYR A 121 16.54 16.57 -14.54
CA TYR A 121 16.20 15.51 -13.59
C TYR A 121 16.01 16.06 -12.17
N PRO A 122 15.13 17.07 -11.98
CA PRO A 122 14.84 17.60 -10.65
C PRO A 122 14.11 16.56 -9.79
N TYR A 123 13.99 16.83 -8.49
CA TYR A 123 13.16 16.00 -7.60
C TYR A 123 11.75 15.81 -8.17
N ASP A 124 11.01 16.89 -8.41
CA ASP A 124 9.65 16.80 -8.94
C ASP A 124 9.66 16.42 -10.43
N GLY A 125 9.05 15.28 -10.76
CA GLY A 125 8.87 14.83 -12.14
C GLY A 125 10.11 14.25 -12.83
N GLY A 126 11.33 14.52 -12.35
CA GLY A 126 12.57 14.01 -12.95
C GLY A 126 12.66 12.49 -12.98
N GLY A 127 12.03 11.78 -12.04
CA GLY A 127 11.97 10.32 -12.03
C GLY A 127 11.29 9.75 -13.27
N ASN A 128 10.24 10.39 -13.79
CA ASN A 128 9.58 9.96 -15.04
C ASN A 128 10.51 10.13 -16.25
N THR A 129 11.26 11.23 -16.31
CA THR A 129 12.27 11.46 -17.36
C THR A 129 13.33 10.35 -17.35
N VAL A 130 13.87 10.03 -16.17
CA VAL A 130 14.86 8.96 -16.00
C VAL A 130 14.28 7.59 -16.37
N ILE A 131 13.04 7.28 -15.98
CA ILE A 131 12.36 6.03 -16.39
C ILE A 131 12.25 5.93 -17.91
N GLY A 132 11.90 7.03 -18.59
CA GLY A 132 11.84 7.08 -20.04
C GLY A 132 13.16 6.66 -20.69
N GLU A 133 14.26 7.29 -20.28
CA GLU A 133 15.60 6.97 -20.79
C GLU A 133 16.04 5.54 -20.45
N LEU A 134 15.80 5.08 -19.21
CA LEU A 134 16.16 3.73 -18.78
C LEU A 134 15.33 2.65 -19.47
N ASN A 135 14.06 2.89 -19.78
CA ASN A 135 13.25 1.96 -20.55
C ASN A 135 13.80 1.81 -21.98
N THR A 136 14.16 2.92 -22.64
CA THR A 136 14.85 2.86 -23.94
C THR A 136 16.16 2.09 -23.84
N TRP A 137 16.94 2.34 -22.78
CA TRP A 137 18.19 1.62 -22.56
C TRP A 137 17.98 0.12 -22.33
N PHE A 138 17.01 -0.29 -21.50
CA PHE A 138 16.70 -1.69 -21.26
C PHE A 138 16.16 -2.39 -22.51
N ALA A 139 15.38 -1.70 -23.35
CA ALA A 139 14.93 -2.23 -24.63
C ALA A 139 16.10 -2.58 -25.55
N ASN A 140 17.15 -1.75 -25.54
CA ASN A 140 18.39 -1.98 -26.28
C ASN A 140 19.37 -2.95 -25.58
N ASN A 141 19.17 -3.20 -24.28
CA ASN A 141 20.05 -4.04 -23.44
C ASN A 141 19.24 -5.06 -22.62
N PRO A 142 18.44 -5.92 -23.26
CA PRO A 142 17.44 -6.74 -22.56
C PRO A 142 18.03 -7.70 -21.52
N THR A 143 19.27 -8.18 -21.73
CA THR A 143 19.98 -9.06 -20.79
C THR A 143 20.39 -8.37 -19.49
N GLN A 144 20.36 -7.03 -19.45
CA GLN A 144 20.67 -6.25 -18.25
C GLN A 144 19.42 -6.01 -17.38
N LYS A 145 18.20 -6.30 -17.88
CA LYS A 145 16.98 -6.22 -17.09
C LYS A 145 16.77 -7.53 -16.32
N LEU A 146 17.07 -7.51 -15.03
CA LEU A 146 17.10 -8.68 -14.15
C LEU A 146 15.76 -8.92 -13.42
N SER A 147 14.90 -7.91 -13.39
CA SER A 147 13.53 -7.97 -12.87
C SER A 147 12.73 -6.73 -13.30
N GLU A 148 11.48 -6.65 -12.86
CA GLU A 148 10.62 -5.47 -12.99
C GLU A 148 10.88 -4.40 -11.92
N HIS A 149 11.89 -4.60 -11.05
CA HIS A 149 12.24 -3.69 -9.96
C HIS A 149 13.58 -3.01 -10.20
N THR A 150 13.61 -1.69 -10.07
CA THR A 150 14.81 -0.90 -10.33
C THR A 150 15.05 0.11 -9.22
N LEU A 151 16.26 0.09 -8.66
CA LEU A 151 16.79 1.15 -7.81
C LEU A 151 17.70 2.03 -8.65
N VAL A 152 17.36 3.31 -8.73
CA VAL A 152 18.13 4.34 -9.42
C VAL A 152 18.78 5.23 -8.38
N ILE A 153 20.09 5.37 -8.46
CA ILE A 153 20.90 6.20 -7.57
C ILE A 153 21.55 7.29 -8.41
N MET A 154 21.42 8.54 -7.99
CA MET A 154 21.96 9.70 -8.71
C MET A 154 22.92 10.49 -7.82
N PRO A 155 24.01 11.07 -8.37
CA PRO A 155 24.82 12.00 -7.60
C PRO A 155 23.97 13.22 -7.23
N ALA A 156 24.01 13.64 -5.96
CA ALA A 156 23.27 14.83 -5.53
C ALA A 156 23.65 16.06 -6.37
N SER A 157 22.66 16.84 -6.77
CA SER A 157 22.83 18.00 -7.66
C SER A 157 22.90 19.32 -6.91
N THR A 158 22.43 19.35 -5.66
CA THR A 158 22.42 20.53 -4.79
C THR A 158 22.86 20.15 -3.37
N TYR A 159 23.38 21.12 -2.63
CA TYR A 159 23.75 20.99 -1.23
C TYR A 159 23.28 22.23 -0.47
N ALA A 160 22.62 22.02 0.67
CA ALA A 160 22.30 23.10 1.60
C ALA A 160 23.56 23.64 2.29
N ALA A 161 23.43 24.76 3.02
CA ALA A 161 24.57 25.42 3.68
C ALA A 161 25.27 24.53 4.73
N ASP A 162 24.54 23.60 5.33
CA ASP A 162 25.07 22.60 6.27
C ASP A 162 25.67 21.36 5.57
N GLY A 163 25.64 21.33 4.23
CA GLY A 163 26.09 20.22 3.40
C GLY A 163 25.06 19.10 3.22
N ASP A 164 23.78 19.32 3.56
CA ASP A 164 22.73 18.34 3.29
C ASP A 164 22.48 18.20 1.76
N PRO A 165 22.61 17.01 1.17
CA PRO A 165 22.47 16.79 -0.27
C PRO A 165 21.01 16.82 -0.74
N GLY A 166 20.78 17.09 -2.03
CA GLY A 166 19.45 17.01 -2.62
C GLY A 166 19.40 17.30 -4.12
N GLY A 167 18.21 17.64 -4.60
CA GLY A 167 17.97 18.17 -5.95
C GLY A 167 17.77 17.12 -7.04
N VAL A 168 17.68 15.84 -6.68
CA VAL A 168 17.38 14.71 -7.58
C VAL A 168 16.17 13.93 -7.07
N PRO A 169 15.51 13.10 -7.89
CA PRO A 169 14.42 12.22 -7.46
C PRO A 169 14.78 11.42 -6.21
N PHE A 170 13.85 11.38 -5.25
CA PHE A 170 13.99 10.61 -4.01
C PHE A 170 12.60 10.14 -3.54
N TYR A 171 12.08 9.11 -4.20
CA TYR A 171 10.75 8.55 -3.96
C TYR A 171 10.60 7.19 -4.64
N GLY A 172 9.63 6.40 -4.20
CA GLY A 172 9.07 5.28 -4.97
C GLY A 172 8.14 5.73 -6.11
N LEU A 173 8.18 5.04 -7.24
CA LEU A 173 7.29 5.25 -8.38
C LEU A 173 6.97 3.92 -9.06
N GLY A 174 5.86 3.29 -8.66
CA GLY A 174 5.55 1.91 -9.06
C GLY A 174 6.61 0.94 -8.55
N ARG A 175 7.27 0.19 -9.45
CA ARG A 175 8.39 -0.71 -9.10
C ARG A 175 9.78 -0.07 -9.31
N TRP A 176 9.80 1.24 -9.48
CA TRP A 176 11.01 2.06 -9.47
C TRP A 176 11.16 2.71 -8.11
N CYS A 177 12.40 2.93 -7.70
CA CYS A 177 12.71 3.77 -6.56
C CYS A 177 13.95 4.59 -6.88
N PHE A 178 13.95 5.82 -6.37
CA PHE A 178 15.02 6.77 -6.59
C PHE A 178 15.66 7.13 -5.27
N ALA A 179 16.98 7.19 -5.28
CA ALA A 179 17.77 7.68 -4.17
C ALA A 179 18.92 8.54 -4.69
N LEU A 180 19.59 9.22 -3.78
CA LEU A 180 20.77 10.02 -4.08
C LEU A 180 22.04 9.40 -3.52
N ASP A 181 23.18 9.88 -4.01
CA ASP A 181 24.51 9.62 -3.49
C ASP A 181 25.22 10.94 -3.15
N TYR A 182 26.05 10.92 -2.10
CA TYR A 182 26.94 12.02 -1.69
C TYR A 182 28.24 11.45 -1.12
N ALA A 183 29.32 12.25 -1.08
CA ALA A 183 30.67 11.77 -0.79
C ALA A 183 30.80 11.00 0.54
N GLU A 184 30.11 11.45 1.58
CA GLU A 184 30.14 10.87 2.92
C GLU A 184 29.01 9.85 3.18
N MET A 185 28.26 9.42 2.15
CA MET A 185 27.17 8.45 2.33
C MET A 185 27.73 7.07 2.60
N ASP A 186 28.03 6.77 3.86
CA ASP A 186 28.69 5.55 4.30
C ASP A 186 28.03 4.97 5.56
N THR A 187 27.90 3.65 5.61
CA THR A 187 27.26 2.92 6.73
C THR A 187 28.00 3.08 8.07
N SER A 188 29.30 3.40 8.06
CA SER A 188 30.10 3.60 9.27
C SER A 188 29.64 4.79 10.11
N TYR A 189 28.92 5.74 9.51
CA TYR A 189 28.34 6.88 10.23
C TYR A 189 27.01 6.55 10.94
N LEU A 190 26.35 5.44 10.57
CA LEU A 190 25.09 5.04 11.22
C LEU A 190 25.29 4.84 12.72
N GLY A 191 24.37 5.38 13.52
CA GLY A 191 24.39 5.28 14.98
C GLY A 191 25.23 6.34 15.68
N GLN A 192 25.99 7.15 14.94
CA GLN A 192 26.74 8.26 15.50
C GLN A 192 25.84 9.47 15.76
N ASN A 193 25.94 10.07 16.95
CA ASN A 193 25.23 11.30 17.27
C ASN A 193 25.98 12.55 16.78
N THR A 194 26.27 12.60 15.47
CA THR A 194 27.02 13.66 14.79
C THR A 194 26.23 14.17 13.58
N THR A 195 26.65 15.28 12.97
CA THR A 195 26.04 15.77 11.71
C THR A 195 26.08 14.69 10.62
N LEU A 196 27.22 14.02 10.44
CA LEU A 196 27.37 12.95 9.46
C LEU A 196 26.53 11.72 9.81
N GLY A 197 26.43 11.34 11.09
CA GLY A 197 25.58 10.22 11.51
C GLY A 197 24.09 10.50 11.32
N ASN A 198 23.62 11.71 11.65
CA ASN A 198 22.24 12.11 11.37
C ASN A 198 21.94 12.16 9.86
N ARG A 199 22.89 12.64 9.05
CA ARG A 199 22.79 12.64 7.58
C ARG A 199 22.78 11.22 7.00
N ALA A 200 23.62 10.33 7.52
CA ALA A 200 23.65 8.92 7.14
C ALA A 200 22.29 8.25 7.43
N THR A 201 21.73 8.43 8.62
CA THR A 201 20.38 7.91 8.93
C THR A 201 19.33 8.47 7.98
N LYS A 202 19.28 9.79 7.78
CA LYS A 202 18.30 10.42 6.87
C LYS A 202 18.34 9.81 5.46
N TRP A 203 19.52 9.72 4.85
CA TRP A 203 19.64 9.37 3.43
C TRP A 203 19.79 7.87 3.18
N ILE A 204 20.47 7.12 4.05
CA ILE A 204 20.53 5.65 3.95
C ILE A 204 19.20 5.05 4.40
N GLY A 205 18.62 5.56 5.49
CA GLY A 205 17.28 5.16 5.94
C GLY A 205 16.21 5.53 4.92
N GLY A 206 16.30 6.73 4.34
CA GLY A 206 15.46 7.12 3.19
C GLY A 206 15.63 6.18 2.01
N LEU A 207 16.86 5.83 1.60
CA LEU A 207 17.08 4.86 0.51
C LEU A 207 16.39 3.52 0.80
N MET A 208 16.48 3.02 2.05
CA MET A 208 15.82 1.78 2.44
C MET A 208 14.29 1.89 2.42
N HIS A 209 13.73 3.04 2.77
CA HIS A 209 12.30 3.34 2.69
C HIS A 209 11.81 3.41 1.24
N GLU A 210 12.49 4.17 0.39
CA GLU A 210 12.14 4.30 -1.03
C GLU A 210 12.30 2.98 -1.78
N LEU A 211 13.34 2.20 -1.44
CA LEU A 211 13.47 0.84 -1.93
C LEU A 211 12.26 -0.01 -1.51
N GLY A 212 11.75 0.16 -0.30
CA GLY A 212 10.52 -0.48 0.16
C GLY A 212 9.33 -0.19 -0.77
N HIS A 213 9.12 1.07 -1.15
CA HIS A 213 8.12 1.43 -2.15
C HIS A 213 8.36 0.77 -3.50
N GLY A 214 9.60 0.82 -4.01
CA GLY A 214 9.99 0.12 -5.23
C GLY A 214 9.78 -1.39 -5.16
N LEU A 215 9.69 -1.97 -3.96
CA LEU A 215 9.38 -3.38 -3.69
C LEU A 215 7.89 -3.66 -3.42
N ASN A 216 7.01 -2.71 -3.75
CA ASN A 216 5.55 -2.71 -3.61
C ASN A 216 4.99 -2.37 -2.21
N LEU A 217 5.82 -1.86 -1.28
CA LEU A 217 5.34 -1.53 0.05
C LEU A 217 4.59 -0.18 0.06
N PRO A 218 3.36 -0.10 0.60
CA PRO A 218 2.76 1.17 0.98
C PRO A 218 3.34 1.67 2.32
N HIS A 219 2.99 2.89 2.73
CA HIS A 219 3.24 3.29 4.12
C HIS A 219 2.40 2.46 5.09
N ASN A 220 2.87 2.42 6.33
CA ASN A 220 2.12 1.89 7.47
C ASN A 220 2.73 2.38 8.78
N LYS A 221 2.02 2.11 9.87
CA LYS A 221 2.40 2.47 11.22
C LYS A 221 2.55 1.24 12.09
N GLU A 222 3.56 1.25 12.96
CA GLU A 222 3.70 0.26 14.01
C GLU A 222 2.50 0.29 14.98
N LYS A 223 2.13 -0.89 15.48
CA LYS A 223 1.19 -1.00 16.61
C LYS A 223 1.79 -0.35 17.85
N VAL A 224 0.94 0.07 18.79
CA VAL A 224 1.39 0.57 20.11
C VAL A 224 2.27 -0.47 20.82
N SER A 225 1.89 -1.75 20.78
CA SER A 225 2.72 -2.83 21.35
C SER A 225 4.05 -3.04 20.61
N GLU A 226 4.10 -2.84 19.29
CA GLU A 226 5.34 -2.96 18.50
C GLU A 226 6.29 -1.78 18.78
N ALA A 227 5.76 -0.57 18.98
CA ALA A 227 6.55 0.59 19.38
C ALA A 227 7.18 0.42 20.77
N ALA A 228 6.49 -0.27 21.68
CA ALA A 228 6.97 -0.57 23.02
C ALA A 228 7.98 -1.73 23.06
N ASP A 229 8.06 -2.54 22.00
CA ASP A 229 9.04 -3.61 21.86
C ASP A 229 10.42 -3.04 21.52
N ALA A 230 11.35 -3.14 22.48
CA ALA A 230 12.72 -2.65 22.38
C ALA A 230 13.49 -3.23 21.17
N THR A 231 13.03 -4.34 20.59
CA THR A 231 13.66 -4.97 19.41
C THR A 231 13.12 -4.48 18.07
N LYS A 232 12.01 -3.73 18.06
CA LYS A 232 11.32 -3.27 16.84
C LYS A 232 11.39 -1.75 16.67
N GLY A 233 10.92 -0.99 17.64
CA GLY A 233 10.83 0.47 17.56
C GLY A 233 9.94 0.95 16.40
N THR A 234 10.50 1.69 15.45
CA THR A 234 9.74 2.39 14.41
C THR A 234 9.62 1.57 13.12
N ALA A 235 8.42 1.50 12.52
CA ALA A 235 8.24 0.84 11.23
C ALA A 235 9.01 1.60 10.13
N LEU A 236 9.77 0.88 9.29
CA LEU A 236 10.54 1.45 8.18
C LEU A 236 9.65 2.27 7.26
N MET A 237 8.51 1.69 6.86
CA MET A 237 7.53 2.31 5.98
C MET A 237 6.61 3.33 6.68
N GLY A 238 6.84 3.60 7.96
CA GLY A 238 6.28 4.75 8.66
C GLY A 238 7.30 5.87 8.67
N SER A 239 7.83 6.20 9.85
CA SER A 239 8.90 7.21 10.01
C SER A 239 10.30 6.60 10.15
N GLY A 240 10.45 5.32 9.79
CA GLY A 240 11.68 4.58 10.05
C GLY A 240 12.87 4.99 9.19
N ASN A 241 12.64 5.77 8.14
CA ASN A 241 13.69 6.47 7.39
C ASN A 241 14.53 7.40 8.29
N TYR A 242 13.95 7.95 9.37
CA TYR A 242 14.66 8.82 10.32
C TYR A 242 15.22 8.08 11.55
N THR A 243 14.94 6.78 11.69
CA THR A 243 15.42 5.96 12.80
C THR A 243 16.40 4.88 12.35
N TYR A 244 16.42 4.53 11.06
CA TYR A 244 17.28 3.48 10.51
C TYR A 244 18.76 3.70 10.86
N GLY A 245 19.34 2.69 11.51
CA GLY A 245 20.73 2.72 11.97
C GLY A 245 21.00 3.65 13.17
N LYS A 246 20.01 4.41 13.66
CA LYS A 246 20.11 5.30 14.83
C LYS A 246 19.39 4.74 16.06
N SER A 247 18.19 4.19 15.87
CA SER A 247 17.41 3.51 16.89
C SER A 247 16.75 2.27 16.27
N ALA A 248 15.98 1.50 17.07
CA ALA A 248 15.31 0.32 16.57
C ALA A 248 14.35 0.68 15.43
N THR A 249 14.53 0.02 14.30
CA THR A 249 13.69 0.11 13.10
C THR A 249 13.36 -1.29 12.63
N PHE A 250 12.14 -1.51 12.12
CA PHE A 250 11.70 -2.82 11.65
C PHE A 250 10.79 -2.76 10.42
N LEU A 251 10.55 -3.90 9.78
CA LEU A 251 9.44 -4.07 8.83
C LEU A 251 8.25 -4.67 9.56
N THR A 252 7.04 -4.18 9.32
CA THR A 252 5.84 -4.77 9.91
C THR A 252 5.49 -6.10 9.27
N ALA A 253 4.66 -6.90 9.96
CA ALA A 253 4.12 -8.14 9.40
C ALA A 253 3.42 -7.91 8.05
N ALA A 254 2.71 -6.78 7.92
CA ALA A 254 2.05 -6.36 6.69
C ALA A 254 3.06 -6.16 5.54
N SER A 255 4.15 -5.44 5.78
CA SER A 255 5.23 -5.28 4.80
C SER A 255 5.81 -6.62 4.38
N CYS A 256 6.18 -7.49 5.34
CA CYS A 256 6.73 -8.82 5.01
C CYS A 256 5.75 -9.71 4.24
N ALA A 257 4.44 -9.63 4.52
CA ALA A 257 3.43 -10.34 3.76
C ALA A 257 3.37 -9.92 2.28
N ILE A 258 3.54 -8.62 1.99
CA ILE A 258 3.62 -8.11 0.61
C ILE A 258 4.92 -8.56 -0.06
N LEU A 259 6.06 -8.41 0.62
CA LEU A 259 7.37 -8.82 0.10
C LEU A 259 7.44 -10.31 -0.23
N ASN A 260 6.73 -11.16 0.53
CA ASN A 260 6.67 -12.59 0.27
C ASN A 260 6.27 -12.93 -1.18
N ASN A 261 5.40 -12.12 -1.79
CA ASN A 261 4.91 -12.30 -3.16
C ASN A 261 5.67 -11.44 -4.19
N SER A 262 6.53 -10.52 -3.74
CA SER A 262 7.35 -9.66 -4.59
C SER A 262 8.37 -10.48 -5.41
N GLN A 263 8.52 -10.12 -6.68
CA GLN A 263 9.33 -10.84 -7.67
C GLN A 263 10.75 -11.07 -7.18
N VAL A 264 11.43 -10.03 -6.70
CA VAL A 264 12.83 -10.09 -6.31
C VAL A 264 13.10 -10.85 -5.03
N PHE A 265 12.07 -11.31 -4.31
CA PHE A 265 12.23 -12.19 -3.16
C PHE A 265 12.11 -13.67 -3.53
N ARG A 266 11.62 -14.03 -4.73
CA ARG A 266 11.31 -15.42 -5.09
C ARG A 266 12.57 -16.24 -5.27
N THR A 267 12.58 -17.47 -4.76
CA THR A 267 13.71 -18.41 -4.90
C THR A 267 13.64 -19.25 -6.18
N ALA A 268 12.53 -19.17 -6.92
CA ALA A 268 12.34 -19.81 -8.21
C ALA A 268 11.69 -18.83 -9.21
N THR A 269 11.95 -19.05 -10.50
CA THR A 269 11.30 -18.31 -11.57
C THR A 269 9.81 -18.66 -11.65
N ALA A 270 9.00 -17.69 -12.07
CA ALA A 270 7.55 -17.85 -12.25
C ALA A 270 7.07 -17.05 -13.47
N THR A 271 5.99 -17.53 -14.08
CA THR A 271 5.27 -16.82 -15.16
C THR A 271 4.09 -16.04 -14.59
N GLY A 272 3.56 -15.06 -15.34
CA GLY A 272 2.37 -14.30 -14.94
C GLY A 272 2.56 -13.39 -13.72
N ILE A 273 3.81 -13.12 -13.32
CA ILE A 273 4.13 -12.20 -12.22
C ILE A 273 3.54 -10.83 -12.54
N TYR A 274 2.86 -10.24 -11.55
CA TYR A 274 2.16 -8.96 -11.68
C TYR A 274 1.06 -8.92 -12.74
N GLY A 275 0.54 -10.07 -13.17
CA GLY A 275 -0.55 -10.18 -14.15
C GLY A 275 -1.93 -9.74 -13.66
N GLY A 276 -2.02 -9.02 -12.54
CA GLY A 276 -3.28 -8.56 -11.97
C GLY A 276 -4.04 -9.64 -11.22
N GLY A 277 -5.35 -9.40 -11.06
CA GLY A 277 -6.29 -10.22 -10.32
C GLY A 277 -7.40 -9.36 -9.73
N SER A 278 -8.50 -9.98 -9.32
CA SER A 278 -9.65 -9.32 -8.72
C SER A 278 -10.20 -10.16 -7.57
N THR A 279 -10.69 -9.48 -6.55
CA THR A 279 -11.38 -10.08 -5.41
C THR A 279 -12.69 -9.35 -5.18
N THR A 280 -13.74 -10.11 -4.90
CA THR A 280 -15.04 -9.61 -4.44
C THR A 280 -15.28 -10.09 -3.02
N ILE A 281 -15.62 -9.19 -2.11
CA ILE A 281 -16.08 -9.55 -0.77
C ILE A 281 -17.57 -9.89 -0.85
N ASN A 282 -17.90 -11.15 -0.58
CA ASN A 282 -19.27 -11.67 -0.63
C ASN A 282 -20.00 -11.46 0.71
N VAL A 283 -19.27 -11.64 1.81
CA VAL A 283 -19.77 -11.47 3.19
C VAL A 283 -18.70 -10.73 3.99
N ILE A 284 -19.12 -9.71 4.74
CA ILE A 284 -18.28 -9.05 5.73
C ILE A 284 -19.06 -8.88 7.02
N LYS A 285 -18.49 -9.32 8.13
CA LYS A 285 -19.04 -9.12 9.48
C LYS A 285 -17.97 -8.45 10.31
N ALA A 286 -18.23 -7.23 10.74
CA ALA A 286 -17.39 -6.47 11.63
C ALA A 286 -18.19 -6.13 12.90
N ALA A 287 -17.58 -6.37 14.06
CA ALA A 287 -18.18 -6.07 15.35
C ALA A 287 -17.09 -5.67 16.35
N TYR A 288 -17.43 -4.76 17.26
CA TYR A 288 -16.56 -4.35 18.36
C TYR A 288 -17.12 -4.89 19.67
N ALA A 289 -16.28 -5.60 20.42
CA ALA A 289 -16.61 -6.08 21.75
C ALA A 289 -15.32 -6.26 22.56
N SER A 290 -15.37 -5.96 23.85
CA SER A 290 -14.26 -6.19 24.79
C SER A 290 -12.91 -5.64 24.29
N GLY A 291 -12.90 -4.41 23.76
CA GLY A 291 -11.67 -3.76 23.28
C GLY A 291 -11.12 -4.27 21.95
N ASN A 292 -11.83 -5.14 21.25
CA ASN A 292 -11.37 -5.76 20.00
C ASN A 292 -12.36 -5.52 18.86
N ILE A 293 -11.84 -5.16 17.68
CA ILE A 293 -12.56 -5.25 16.42
C ILE A 293 -12.42 -6.69 15.92
N SER A 294 -13.53 -7.42 15.88
CA SER A 294 -13.62 -8.71 15.21
C SER A 294 -14.03 -8.50 13.75
N LEU A 295 -13.34 -9.16 12.83
CA LEU A 295 -13.62 -9.11 11.40
C LEU A 295 -13.69 -10.52 10.83
N LYS A 296 -14.77 -10.83 10.12
CA LYS A 296 -14.93 -12.05 9.33
C LYS A 296 -15.25 -11.66 7.90
N VAL A 297 -14.54 -12.25 6.95
CA VAL A 297 -14.74 -11.97 5.52
C VAL A 297 -14.79 -13.29 4.77
N LYS A 298 -15.77 -13.41 3.87
CA LYS A 298 -15.83 -14.44 2.84
C LYS A 298 -15.73 -13.78 1.47
N TYR A 299 -14.90 -14.30 0.58
CA TYR A 299 -14.56 -13.65 -0.68
C TYR A 299 -14.42 -14.63 -1.84
N THR A 300 -14.52 -14.12 -3.06
CA THR A 300 -14.16 -14.85 -4.29
C THR A 300 -13.02 -14.11 -4.95
N ALA A 301 -12.00 -14.82 -5.43
CA ALA A 301 -10.85 -14.22 -6.11
C ALA A 301 -10.53 -14.94 -7.42
N THR A 302 -10.06 -14.20 -8.42
CA THR A 302 -9.59 -14.77 -9.70
C THR A 302 -8.19 -15.34 -9.61
N GLN A 303 -7.43 -14.96 -8.58
CA GLN A 303 -6.07 -15.41 -8.30
C GLN A 303 -5.98 -16.00 -6.89
N THR A 304 -5.04 -16.91 -6.67
CA THR A 304 -4.80 -17.50 -5.34
C THR A 304 -4.35 -16.43 -4.35
N VAL A 305 -5.14 -16.21 -3.30
CA VAL A 305 -4.81 -15.33 -2.17
C VAL A 305 -4.10 -16.15 -1.10
N ASN A 306 -2.90 -15.75 -0.68
CA ASN A 306 -2.16 -16.44 0.38
C ASN A 306 -2.10 -15.65 1.70
N ARG A 307 -2.29 -14.34 1.66
CA ARG A 307 -2.34 -13.45 2.82
C ARG A 307 -3.33 -12.32 2.55
N VAL A 308 -3.95 -11.83 3.62
CA VAL A 308 -4.80 -10.63 3.58
C VAL A 308 -4.28 -9.65 4.62
N VAL A 309 -4.01 -8.42 4.20
CA VAL A 309 -3.60 -7.34 5.10
C VAL A 309 -4.80 -6.44 5.35
N VAL A 310 -5.08 -6.16 6.63
CA VAL A 310 -6.17 -5.28 7.04
C VAL A 310 -5.58 -4.07 7.74
N TYR A 311 -5.67 -2.92 7.08
CA TYR A 311 -5.25 -1.63 7.62
C TYR A 311 -6.43 -0.95 8.31
N ASN A 312 -6.18 -0.39 9.48
CA ASN A 312 -7.04 0.59 10.13
C ASN A 312 -6.39 1.96 9.94
N ASP A 313 -6.91 2.71 8.97
CA ASP A 313 -6.28 3.91 8.43
C ASP A 313 -7.07 5.16 8.84
N PRO A 314 -6.53 6.05 9.71
CA PRO A 314 -7.18 7.29 10.06
C PRO A 314 -7.23 8.27 8.87
N GLU A 315 -8.34 8.99 8.70
CA GLU A 315 -8.37 10.08 7.72
C GLU A 315 -7.35 11.18 8.05
N GLY A 316 -6.70 11.70 7.00
CA GLY A 316 -5.80 12.85 7.05
C GLY A 316 -4.31 12.53 7.26
N GLY A 317 -3.95 11.27 7.48
CA GLY A 317 -2.57 10.86 7.75
C GLY A 317 -1.73 10.46 6.52
N ASN A 318 -2.31 10.49 5.32
CA ASN A 318 -1.69 9.99 4.08
C ASN A 318 -1.05 8.61 4.30
N ASP A 319 -1.79 7.68 4.91
CA ASP A 319 -1.44 6.28 5.23
C ASP A 319 -0.19 5.99 6.09
N TYR A 320 0.60 7.00 6.49
CA TYR A 320 1.71 6.85 7.43
C TYR A 320 1.30 6.44 8.84
N ASP A 321 0.03 6.64 9.20
CA ASP A 321 -0.59 6.28 10.47
C ASP A 321 -1.49 5.04 10.39
N ALA A 322 -1.49 4.35 9.24
CA ALA A 322 -2.28 3.14 9.01
C ALA A 322 -1.67 1.92 9.73
N VAL A 323 -2.31 1.49 10.83
CA VAL A 323 -1.88 0.30 11.59
C VAL A 323 -2.50 -0.96 10.99
N ALA A 324 -1.71 -2.02 10.84
CA ALA A 324 -2.11 -3.21 10.07
C ALA A 324 -2.02 -4.55 10.82
N TRP A 325 -2.93 -5.45 10.45
CA TRP A 325 -2.94 -6.87 10.81
C TRP A 325 -2.88 -7.75 9.57
N VAL A 326 -2.37 -8.97 9.72
CA VAL A 326 -2.25 -9.94 8.63
C VAL A 326 -3.04 -11.19 8.99
N ALA A 327 -3.91 -11.63 8.07
CA ALA A 327 -4.61 -12.91 8.14
C ALA A 327 -4.03 -13.90 7.13
N THR A 328 -4.05 -15.18 7.51
CA THR A 328 -3.91 -16.30 6.58
C THR A 328 -5.30 -16.80 6.23
N PRO A 329 -5.69 -16.85 4.94
CA PRO A 329 -6.97 -17.41 4.53
C PRO A 329 -7.15 -18.88 4.93
N ALA A 330 -8.36 -19.22 5.34
CA ALA A 330 -8.85 -20.59 5.45
C ALA A 330 -9.86 -20.82 4.32
N GLY A 331 -9.38 -21.36 3.20
CA GLY A 331 -10.17 -21.44 1.97
C GLY A 331 -10.50 -20.05 1.41
N ASP A 332 -11.80 -19.74 1.33
CA ASP A 332 -12.34 -18.49 0.79
C ASP A 332 -12.65 -17.44 1.87
N SER A 333 -12.10 -17.63 3.07
CA SER A 333 -12.50 -16.88 4.26
C SER A 333 -11.31 -16.45 5.12
N ILE A 334 -11.44 -15.31 5.79
CA ILE A 334 -10.53 -14.87 6.86
C ILE A 334 -11.31 -14.53 8.13
N THR A 335 -10.63 -14.64 9.27
CA THR A 335 -11.09 -14.08 10.55
C THR A 335 -9.93 -13.37 11.22
N LEU A 336 -10.19 -12.21 11.81
CA LEU A 336 -9.23 -11.41 12.58
C LEU A 336 -9.86 -10.91 13.87
N SER A 337 -9.02 -10.76 14.89
CA SER A 337 -9.29 -9.98 16.10
C SER A 337 -8.20 -8.91 16.20
N MET A 338 -8.61 -7.65 16.24
CA MET A 338 -7.72 -6.49 16.22
C MET A 338 -7.96 -5.66 17.47
N PRO A 339 -7.07 -5.72 18.48
CA PRO A 339 -7.19 -4.90 19.68
C PRO A 339 -7.10 -3.41 19.33
N ILE A 340 -8.09 -2.61 19.72
CA ILE A 340 -8.02 -1.16 19.49
C ILE A 340 -6.93 -0.51 20.36
N ALA A 341 -6.45 -1.21 21.40
CA ALA A 341 -5.31 -0.81 22.21
C ALA A 341 -4.04 -0.59 21.38
N ASP A 342 -3.90 -1.31 20.27
CA ASP A 342 -2.74 -1.24 19.37
C ASP A 342 -2.82 -0.11 18.33
N LEU A 343 -3.96 0.58 18.22
CA LEU A 343 -4.10 1.75 17.35
C LEU A 343 -3.49 2.98 18.02
N GLN A 344 -2.73 3.76 17.24
CA GLN A 344 -2.07 5.00 17.68
C GLN A 344 -3.08 6.13 17.96
N LYS A 345 -4.14 6.18 17.16
CA LYS A 345 -5.26 7.13 17.27
C LYS A 345 -6.57 6.33 17.40
N LYS A 346 -7.57 6.89 18.07
CA LYS A 346 -8.88 6.26 18.34
C LYS A 346 -10.01 7.29 18.26
N THR A 347 -9.86 8.25 17.34
CA THR A 347 -10.79 9.39 17.19
C THR A 347 -10.95 9.75 15.71
N GLY A 348 -12.13 10.26 15.35
CA GLY A 348 -12.42 10.70 13.99
C GLY A 348 -12.72 9.53 13.04
N ASN A 349 -12.60 9.82 11.75
CA ASN A 349 -12.94 8.90 10.68
C ASN A 349 -11.77 8.00 10.30
N TYR A 350 -12.10 6.80 9.85
CA TYR A 350 -11.17 5.77 9.43
C TYR A 350 -11.65 5.09 8.15
N ALA A 351 -10.70 4.54 7.41
CA ALA A 351 -10.93 3.51 6.41
C ALA A 351 -10.35 2.18 6.89
N MET A 352 -11.18 1.13 6.94
CA MET A 352 -10.71 -0.23 7.02
C MET A 352 -10.38 -0.72 5.61
N ARG A 353 -9.08 -0.78 5.27
CA ARG A 353 -8.62 -1.21 3.94
C ARG A 353 -8.19 -2.67 3.99
N ILE A 354 -8.87 -3.52 3.23
CA ILE A 354 -8.67 -4.96 3.19
C ILE A 354 -7.97 -5.29 1.87
N ARG A 355 -6.68 -5.63 1.95
CA ARG A 355 -5.82 -5.94 0.80
C ARG A 355 -5.58 -7.43 0.69
N PHE A 356 -6.09 -8.03 -0.39
CA PHE A 356 -5.90 -9.43 -0.75
C PHE A 356 -4.62 -9.58 -1.56
N LEU A 357 -3.64 -10.33 -1.04
CA LEU A 357 -2.33 -10.52 -1.68
C LEU A 357 -2.33 -11.80 -2.53
N TYR A 358 -2.12 -11.64 -3.83
CA TYR A 358 -2.08 -12.76 -4.77
C TYR A 358 -0.67 -13.35 -4.85
N THR A 359 -0.60 -14.67 -5.05
CA THR A 359 0.67 -15.39 -5.21
C THR A 359 1.48 -14.98 -6.44
N ASN A 360 0.93 -14.20 -7.38
CA ASN A 360 1.64 -13.62 -8.51
C ASN A 360 2.30 -12.25 -8.20
N GLY A 361 2.11 -11.72 -6.99
CA GLY A 361 2.64 -10.41 -6.57
C GLY A 361 1.71 -9.21 -6.77
N SER A 362 0.56 -9.40 -7.42
CA SER A 362 -0.51 -8.38 -7.49
C SER A 362 -1.41 -8.42 -6.25
N SER A 363 -2.31 -7.44 -6.13
CA SER A 363 -3.30 -7.38 -5.06
C SER A 363 -4.57 -6.63 -5.47
N THR A 364 -5.66 -6.86 -4.73
CA THR A 364 -6.85 -6.00 -4.74
C THR A 364 -7.08 -5.46 -3.34
N GLU A 365 -7.44 -4.18 -3.22
CA GLU A 365 -7.77 -3.53 -1.96
C GLU A 365 -9.21 -3.02 -2.00
N ILE A 366 -9.97 -3.29 -0.93
CA ILE A 366 -11.36 -2.84 -0.76
C ILE A 366 -11.44 -2.09 0.56
N SER A 367 -12.03 -0.90 0.55
CA SER A 367 -12.06 0.01 1.69
C SER A 367 -13.47 0.19 2.23
N TYR A 368 -13.62 0.12 3.55
CA TYR A 368 -14.87 0.38 4.26
C TYR A 368 -14.70 1.54 5.25
N PRO A 369 -15.49 2.62 5.14
CA PRO A 369 -15.42 3.71 6.09
C PRO A 369 -16.01 3.29 7.45
N TYR A 370 -15.41 3.79 8.52
CA TYR A 370 -15.95 3.73 9.88
C TYR A 370 -15.46 4.92 10.69
N SER A 371 -15.95 5.11 11.90
CA SER A 371 -15.51 6.20 12.76
C SER A 371 -15.35 5.76 14.20
N PHE A 372 -14.60 6.53 14.97
CA PHE A 372 -14.56 6.41 16.42
C PHE A 372 -15.50 7.44 17.06
N VAL A 373 -16.40 6.97 17.91
CA VAL A 373 -17.30 7.78 18.74
C VAL A 373 -17.06 7.39 20.19
N ASN A 374 -16.79 8.37 21.06
CA ASN A 374 -16.44 8.12 22.46
C ASN A 374 -15.28 7.10 22.65
N ASN A 375 -14.29 7.15 21.77
CA ASN A 375 -13.15 6.23 21.70
C ASN A 375 -13.49 4.76 21.38
N GLU A 376 -14.69 4.48 20.87
CA GLU A 376 -15.09 3.16 20.39
C GLU A 376 -15.39 3.19 18.88
N PRO A 377 -15.02 2.15 18.12
CA PRO A 377 -15.27 2.10 16.68
C PRO A 377 -16.74 1.76 16.39
N VAL A 378 -17.36 2.55 15.51
CA VAL A 378 -18.72 2.35 15.01
C VAL A 378 -18.65 1.72 13.61
N LEU A 379 -18.96 0.42 13.51
CA LEU A 379 -18.74 -0.42 12.34
C LEU A 379 -20.06 -0.74 11.62
N ASN A 380 -20.49 0.14 10.71
CA ASN A 380 -21.81 0.06 10.04
C ASN A 380 -21.77 -0.47 8.60
N PHE A 381 -20.80 -1.34 8.29
CA PHE A 381 -20.59 -1.87 6.94
C PHE A 381 -20.75 -3.39 6.81
N SER A 382 -21.19 -4.06 7.88
CA SER A 382 -21.45 -5.51 7.85
C SER A 382 -22.56 -5.85 6.86
N THR A 383 -22.39 -6.94 6.10
CA THR A 383 -23.46 -7.53 5.30
C THR A 383 -24.58 -8.03 6.20
N LYS A 384 -25.82 -7.97 5.71
CA LYS A 384 -26.99 -8.47 6.41
C LYS A 384 -27.26 -9.92 6.01
N ASP A 385 -27.80 -10.69 6.94
CA ASP A 385 -28.14 -12.11 6.69
C ASP A 385 -29.50 -12.17 6.02
N GLU A 386 -29.50 -12.37 4.70
CA GLU A 386 -30.75 -12.45 3.94
C GLU A 386 -31.51 -13.74 4.22
N LEU A 387 -32.84 -13.63 4.16
CA LEU A 387 -33.74 -14.76 4.08
C LEU A 387 -33.46 -15.57 2.81
N SER A 388 -33.57 -16.89 2.91
CA SER A 388 -33.58 -17.74 1.72
C SER A 388 -34.75 -17.35 0.82
N LYS A 389 -34.46 -17.15 -0.47
CA LYS A 389 -35.46 -16.87 -1.50
C LYS A 389 -36.17 -18.13 -2.01
N THR A 390 -35.88 -19.31 -1.44
CA THR A 390 -36.55 -20.56 -1.80
C THR A 390 -38.06 -20.41 -1.64
N GLY A 391 -38.80 -20.67 -2.73
CA GLY A 391 -40.26 -20.55 -2.77
C GLY A 391 -40.79 -19.14 -3.03
N TRP A 392 -39.94 -18.11 -3.06
CA TRP A 392 -40.36 -16.77 -3.44
C TRP A 392 -40.81 -16.74 -4.90
N SER A 393 -41.74 -15.85 -5.22
CA SER A 393 -42.27 -15.68 -6.57
C SER A 393 -42.60 -14.22 -6.90
N ILE A 394 -42.75 -13.92 -8.17
CA ILE A 394 -43.25 -12.62 -8.63
C ILE A 394 -44.78 -12.66 -8.61
N ALA A 395 -45.38 -11.87 -7.72
CA ALA A 395 -46.84 -11.75 -7.63
C ALA A 395 -47.40 -10.79 -8.68
N TYR A 396 -46.62 -9.79 -9.07
CA TYR A 396 -46.99 -8.82 -10.09
C TYR A 396 -45.75 -8.17 -10.69
N VAL A 397 -45.78 -7.87 -11.98
CA VAL A 397 -44.85 -6.98 -12.66
C VAL A 397 -45.64 -6.24 -13.75
N ASP A 398 -45.43 -4.94 -13.88
CA ASP A 398 -46.14 -4.16 -14.89
C ASP A 398 -45.61 -4.38 -16.30
N SER A 399 -44.30 -4.50 -16.45
CA SER A 399 -43.64 -4.82 -17.70
C SER A 399 -42.31 -5.54 -17.49
N GLN A 400 -41.96 -6.40 -18.43
CA GLN A 400 -40.68 -7.07 -18.48
C GLN A 400 -40.31 -7.36 -19.93
N GLU A 401 -39.02 -7.40 -20.22
CA GLU A 401 -38.54 -7.89 -21.50
C GLU A 401 -38.42 -9.42 -21.50
N ASN A 402 -38.47 -10.04 -22.68
CA ASN A 402 -38.33 -11.48 -22.85
C ASN A 402 -36.99 -12.02 -22.32
N ASP A 403 -35.92 -11.23 -22.45
CA ASP A 403 -34.57 -11.51 -21.94
C ASP A 403 -34.30 -10.88 -20.56
N GLY A 404 -35.34 -10.31 -19.92
CA GLY A 404 -35.25 -9.55 -18.68
C GLY A 404 -36.42 -9.81 -17.73
N GLN A 405 -36.76 -11.08 -17.51
CA GLN A 405 -37.92 -11.49 -16.70
C GLN A 405 -37.76 -11.11 -15.22
N ALA A 406 -38.86 -10.74 -14.58
CA ALA A 406 -38.86 -10.30 -13.17
C ALA A 406 -38.38 -11.39 -12.18
N VAL A 407 -38.53 -12.68 -12.54
CA VAL A 407 -38.08 -13.81 -11.70
C VAL A 407 -36.57 -13.78 -11.45
N ASN A 408 -35.79 -13.15 -12.33
CA ASN A 408 -34.34 -13.00 -12.19
C ASN A 408 -33.97 -12.22 -10.92
N LEU A 409 -34.87 -11.42 -10.34
CA LEU A 409 -34.66 -10.76 -9.05
C LEU A 409 -34.39 -11.70 -7.87
N LEU A 410 -34.69 -13.00 -8.06
CA LEU A 410 -34.80 -13.99 -7.00
C LEU A 410 -33.79 -15.15 -7.12
N ASP A 411 -32.89 -15.12 -8.11
CA ASP A 411 -32.05 -16.27 -8.46
C ASP A 411 -30.63 -16.23 -7.85
N ASN A 412 -30.25 -15.14 -7.18
CA ASN A 412 -28.92 -14.90 -6.62
C ASN A 412 -27.80 -14.88 -7.67
N ASN A 413 -28.11 -14.47 -8.90
CA ASN A 413 -27.18 -14.31 -10.00
C ASN A 413 -27.20 -12.88 -10.56
N GLN A 414 -26.17 -12.09 -10.23
CA GLN A 414 -26.03 -10.71 -10.74
C GLN A 414 -25.95 -10.59 -12.28
N SER A 415 -25.72 -11.69 -12.99
CA SER A 415 -25.64 -11.71 -14.45
C SER A 415 -27.01 -11.77 -15.13
N THR A 416 -28.05 -12.19 -14.41
CA THR A 416 -29.46 -12.12 -14.85
C THR A 416 -30.08 -10.85 -14.27
N VAL A 417 -31.08 -10.29 -14.97
CA VAL A 417 -31.74 -9.05 -14.54
C VAL A 417 -33.22 -9.10 -14.84
N TRP A 418 -34.02 -8.42 -14.01
CA TRP A 418 -35.27 -7.86 -14.47
C TRP A 418 -34.98 -6.61 -15.29
N HIS A 419 -35.61 -6.50 -16.46
CA HIS A 419 -35.55 -5.33 -17.32
C HIS A 419 -36.96 -5.01 -17.79
N THR A 420 -37.43 -3.78 -17.58
CA THR A 420 -38.74 -3.36 -18.15
C THR A 420 -38.66 -3.29 -19.67
N GLN A 421 -39.80 -3.29 -20.35
CA GLN A 421 -39.86 -3.37 -21.82
C GLN A 421 -39.13 -2.21 -22.51
N TRP A 422 -37.89 -2.42 -22.93
CA TRP A 422 -37.06 -1.35 -23.46
C TRP A 422 -37.01 -1.28 -24.99
N LYS A 423 -37.35 -2.36 -25.69
CA LYS A 423 -37.26 -2.43 -27.16
C LYS A 423 -38.49 -1.86 -27.87
N SER A 424 -39.67 -2.43 -27.61
CA SER A 424 -40.88 -2.13 -28.39
C SER A 424 -41.82 -1.13 -27.70
N THR A 425 -42.40 -1.51 -26.54
CA THR A 425 -43.45 -0.70 -25.89
C THR A 425 -42.89 0.55 -25.21
N GLN A 426 -41.70 0.45 -24.61
CA GLN A 426 -41.01 1.57 -23.94
C GLN A 426 -41.90 2.32 -22.92
N PRO A 427 -42.58 1.62 -21.98
CA PRO A 427 -43.32 2.31 -20.93
C PRO A 427 -42.39 3.23 -20.13
N THR A 428 -42.90 4.38 -19.70
CA THR A 428 -42.16 5.34 -18.88
C THR A 428 -42.33 5.02 -17.41
N HIS A 429 -41.42 5.53 -16.57
CA HIS A 429 -41.59 5.49 -15.12
C HIS A 429 -42.93 6.11 -14.69
N PRO A 430 -43.58 5.61 -13.62
CA PRO A 430 -43.05 4.62 -12.68
C PRO A 430 -43.24 3.15 -13.15
N HIS A 431 -42.24 2.30 -12.87
CA HIS A 431 -42.36 0.84 -13.02
C HIS A 431 -42.61 0.14 -11.69
N THR A 432 -43.38 -0.95 -11.68
CA THR A 432 -43.78 -1.69 -10.48
C THR A 432 -43.48 -3.18 -10.56
N VAL A 433 -42.84 -3.72 -9.52
CA VAL A 433 -42.71 -5.16 -9.29
C VAL A 433 -43.15 -5.51 -7.86
N VAL A 434 -43.81 -6.65 -7.70
CA VAL A 434 -44.24 -7.20 -6.42
C VAL A 434 -43.70 -8.62 -6.26
N VAL A 435 -42.96 -8.82 -5.18
CA VAL A 435 -42.42 -10.12 -4.76
C VAL A 435 -43.27 -10.69 -3.63
N ASN A 436 -43.63 -11.97 -3.74
CA ASN A 436 -44.24 -12.78 -2.70
C ASN A 436 -43.16 -13.66 -2.06
N MET A 437 -42.92 -13.49 -0.76
CA MET A 437 -41.95 -14.28 0.01
C MET A 437 -42.48 -15.65 0.48
N ALA A 438 -43.63 -16.09 -0.06
CA ALA A 438 -44.36 -17.33 0.23
C ALA A 438 -44.94 -17.47 1.64
N ALA A 439 -44.38 -16.81 2.64
CA ALA A 439 -44.90 -16.80 4.00
C ALA A 439 -44.65 -15.44 4.66
N GLN A 440 -45.50 -15.10 5.64
CA GLN A 440 -45.25 -13.95 6.50
C GLN A 440 -43.95 -14.15 7.30
N ARG A 441 -43.11 -13.12 7.28
CA ARG A 441 -41.83 -13.04 7.98
C ARG A 441 -41.66 -11.66 8.58
N THR A 442 -41.05 -11.59 9.75
CA THR A 442 -40.60 -10.31 10.31
C THR A 442 -39.24 -9.98 9.73
N ILE A 443 -39.14 -8.88 8.99
CA ILE A 443 -37.92 -8.42 8.33
C ILE A 443 -37.52 -7.04 8.85
N ALA A 444 -36.22 -6.80 8.99
CA ALA A 444 -35.65 -5.51 9.33
C ALA A 444 -35.42 -4.62 8.11
N GLY A 445 -35.35 -5.20 6.90
CA GLY A 445 -35.16 -4.42 5.68
C GLY A 445 -35.12 -5.25 4.40
N VAL A 446 -34.73 -4.58 3.32
CA VAL A 446 -34.57 -5.16 1.99
C VAL A 446 -33.20 -4.83 1.40
N SER A 447 -32.73 -5.69 0.52
CA SER A 447 -31.46 -5.54 -0.18
C SER A 447 -31.67 -5.46 -1.68
N PHE A 448 -30.79 -4.71 -2.35
CA PHE A 448 -30.78 -4.55 -3.79
C PHE A 448 -29.39 -4.89 -4.33
N LEU A 449 -29.35 -5.53 -5.50
CA LEU A 449 -28.15 -5.68 -6.30
C LEU A 449 -28.43 -5.17 -7.70
N GLN A 450 -27.63 -4.21 -8.15
CA GLN A 450 -27.73 -3.70 -9.52
C GLN A 450 -27.03 -4.64 -10.51
N ARG A 451 -27.31 -4.46 -11.80
CA ARG A 451 -26.59 -5.13 -12.88
C ARG A 451 -25.07 -4.90 -12.75
N SER A 452 -24.29 -5.94 -13.02
CA SER A 452 -22.83 -5.94 -12.85
C SER A 452 -22.11 -4.78 -13.55
N ASN A 453 -22.58 -4.37 -14.73
CA ASN A 453 -22.00 -3.29 -15.54
C ASN A 453 -22.66 -1.91 -15.32
N LEU A 454 -23.59 -1.80 -14.36
CA LEU A 454 -24.30 -0.56 -14.00
C LEU A 454 -25.08 0.12 -15.13
N ASN A 455 -25.26 -0.55 -16.27
CA ASN A 455 -26.09 -0.01 -17.33
C ASN A 455 -27.56 -0.12 -16.92
N GLY A 456 -28.26 1.02 -16.90
CA GLY A 456 -29.65 1.11 -16.49
C GLY A 456 -29.88 1.05 -14.97
N SER A 457 -28.81 1.24 -14.16
CA SER A 457 -28.86 1.24 -12.70
C SER A 457 -30.01 2.07 -12.15
N LEU A 458 -30.90 1.40 -11.42
CA LEU A 458 -32.05 1.99 -10.76
C LEU A 458 -31.60 3.03 -9.71
N LYS A 459 -32.30 4.16 -9.62
CA LYS A 459 -31.92 5.25 -8.71
C LYS A 459 -33.01 5.49 -7.66
N ASP A 460 -34.07 6.21 -8.01
CA ASP A 460 -35.09 6.60 -7.03
C ASP A 460 -36.22 5.55 -7.01
N ILE A 461 -36.59 5.09 -5.82
CA ILE A 461 -37.63 4.08 -5.60
C ILE A 461 -38.54 4.45 -4.42
N THR A 462 -39.74 3.88 -4.39
CA THR A 462 -40.62 3.83 -3.22
C THR A 462 -40.95 2.39 -2.87
N LEU A 463 -40.82 2.04 -1.60
CA LEU A 463 -41.06 0.70 -1.09
C LEU A 463 -42.39 0.62 -0.35
N TYR A 464 -43.12 -0.47 -0.59
CA TYR A 464 -44.32 -0.82 0.14
C TYR A 464 -44.24 -2.27 0.60
N THR A 465 -44.89 -2.56 1.72
CA THR A 465 -45.02 -3.91 2.27
C THR A 465 -46.47 -4.26 2.50
N SER A 466 -46.79 -5.55 2.47
CA SER A 466 -48.13 -6.07 2.71
C SER A 466 -48.08 -7.49 3.27
N THR A 467 -49.09 -7.87 4.04
CA THR A 467 -49.32 -9.22 4.54
C THR A 467 -50.30 -10.03 3.69
N ASP A 468 -51.05 -9.37 2.80
CA ASP A 468 -52.20 -9.93 2.07
C ASP A 468 -52.26 -9.58 0.58
N ASN A 469 -51.30 -8.80 0.07
CA ASN A 469 -51.23 -8.29 -1.31
C ASN A 469 -52.37 -7.33 -1.70
N VAL A 470 -53.17 -6.88 -0.74
CA VAL A 470 -54.33 -5.99 -0.94
C VAL A 470 -54.09 -4.67 -0.22
N ASN A 471 -53.78 -4.73 1.07
CA ASN A 471 -53.51 -3.58 1.92
C ASN A 471 -52.01 -3.30 1.94
N TRP A 472 -51.62 -2.10 1.54
CA TRP A 472 -50.21 -1.72 1.38
C TRP A 472 -49.82 -0.63 2.37
N THR A 473 -48.71 -0.85 3.07
CA THR A 473 -48.07 0.17 3.91
C THR A 473 -46.82 0.68 3.23
N THR A 474 -46.71 2.00 3.06
CA THR A 474 -45.51 2.65 2.52
C THR A 474 -44.40 2.58 3.56
N VAL A 475 -43.26 2.02 3.18
CA VAL A 475 -42.04 2.00 4.00
C VAL A 475 -41.29 3.32 3.87
N GLY A 476 -41.21 3.85 2.65
CA GLY A 476 -40.54 5.12 2.36
C GLY A 476 -40.03 5.21 0.93
N SER A 477 -39.49 6.37 0.58
CA SER A 477 -38.78 6.61 -0.68
C SER A 477 -37.28 6.66 -0.43
N TYR A 478 -36.52 6.06 -1.35
CA TYR A 478 -35.08 5.86 -1.21
C TYR A 478 -34.36 6.10 -2.53
N THR A 479 -33.10 6.51 -2.45
CA THR A 479 -32.18 6.58 -3.59
C THR A 479 -31.17 5.45 -3.45
N LEU A 480 -31.20 4.49 -4.38
CA LEU A 480 -30.19 3.46 -4.52
C LEU A 480 -28.88 4.07 -5.03
N ALA A 481 -27.75 3.60 -4.53
CA ALA A 481 -26.43 4.02 -4.99
C ALA A 481 -26.08 3.35 -6.33
N ASN A 482 -25.35 4.06 -7.20
CA ASN A 482 -24.86 3.51 -8.46
C ASN A 482 -23.64 2.59 -8.26
N VAL A 483 -23.85 1.45 -7.59
CA VAL A 483 -22.80 0.48 -7.24
C VAL A 483 -23.22 -0.93 -7.64
N ASN A 484 -22.24 -1.79 -7.92
CA ASN A 484 -22.47 -3.19 -8.31
C ASN A 484 -22.30 -4.14 -7.12
N SER A 485 -22.12 -3.62 -5.90
CA SER A 485 -22.20 -4.38 -4.66
C SER A 485 -23.62 -4.34 -4.10
N LYS A 486 -23.96 -5.32 -3.27
CA LYS A 486 -25.23 -5.37 -2.56
C LYS A 486 -25.37 -4.15 -1.64
N GLN A 487 -26.54 -3.53 -1.65
CA GLN A 487 -26.89 -2.38 -0.83
C GLN A 487 -28.17 -2.67 -0.03
N TYR A 488 -28.29 -2.09 1.15
CA TYR A 488 -29.32 -2.43 2.13
C TYR A 488 -30.14 -1.21 2.52
N ILE A 489 -31.45 -1.33 2.51
CA ILE A 489 -32.38 -0.37 3.08
C ILE A 489 -32.93 -1.00 4.35
N THR A 490 -32.54 -0.44 5.50
CA THR A 490 -33.06 -0.85 6.82
C THR A 490 -34.28 0.01 7.15
N PHE A 491 -35.35 -0.63 7.60
CA PHE A 491 -36.57 0.05 8.00
C PHE A 491 -36.39 0.74 9.36
N SER A 492 -37.26 1.70 9.68
CA SER A 492 -37.26 2.37 10.98
C SER A 492 -37.56 1.43 12.15
N SER A 493 -38.31 0.36 11.87
CA SER A 493 -38.59 -0.75 12.79
C SER A 493 -38.87 -2.03 11.99
N PRO A 494 -38.59 -3.23 12.54
CA PRO A 494 -38.93 -4.48 11.87
C PRO A 494 -40.42 -4.57 11.53
N GLN A 495 -40.75 -5.08 10.34
CA GLN A 495 -42.10 -5.19 9.82
C GLN A 495 -42.46 -6.67 9.58
N THR A 496 -43.69 -7.08 9.89
CA THR A 496 -44.22 -8.39 9.47
C THR A 496 -44.77 -8.28 8.05
N VAL A 497 -44.19 -9.00 7.11
CA VAL A 497 -44.39 -8.84 5.66
C VAL A 497 -44.48 -10.19 4.98
N GLN A 498 -45.33 -10.32 3.95
CA GLN A 498 -45.26 -11.40 2.96
C GLN A 498 -44.97 -10.88 1.55
N TYR A 499 -45.43 -9.67 1.23
CA TYR A 499 -45.27 -9.07 -0.08
C TYR A 499 -44.45 -7.79 0.00
N ILE A 500 -43.49 -7.65 -0.90
CA ILE A 500 -42.67 -6.44 -1.08
C ILE A 500 -43.01 -5.86 -2.45
N LYS A 501 -43.39 -4.59 -2.50
CA LYS A 501 -43.61 -3.85 -3.74
C LYS A 501 -42.56 -2.77 -3.89
N VAL A 502 -41.92 -2.76 -5.05
CA VAL A 502 -40.97 -1.73 -5.47
C VAL A 502 -41.61 -0.92 -6.58
N VAL A 503 -41.75 0.39 -6.36
CA VAL A 503 -42.18 1.35 -7.38
C VAL A 503 -40.98 2.21 -7.74
N THR A 504 -40.53 2.14 -8.99
CA THR A 504 -39.38 2.88 -9.50
C THR A 504 -39.78 4.27 -9.95
N ALA A 505 -38.93 5.26 -9.76
CA ALA A 505 -39.14 6.64 -10.21
C ALA A 505 -38.10 7.10 -11.23
N SER A 506 -36.86 6.62 -11.14
CA SER A 506 -35.78 7.02 -12.04
C SER A 506 -34.65 5.99 -12.10
N ASN A 507 -33.77 6.14 -13.10
CA ASN A 507 -32.46 5.48 -13.14
C ASN A 507 -31.35 6.53 -13.36
N TYR A 508 -30.10 6.12 -13.16
CA TYR A 508 -28.95 7.03 -13.24
C TYR A 508 -28.65 7.59 -14.64
N LEU A 509 -29.18 6.97 -15.69
CA LEU A 509 -29.02 7.41 -17.07
C LEU A 509 -30.18 8.30 -17.55
N GLY A 510 -31.20 8.53 -16.71
CA GLY A 510 -32.39 9.29 -17.08
C GLY A 510 -33.24 8.63 -18.17
N THR A 511 -33.10 7.32 -18.38
CA THR A 511 -33.88 6.60 -19.39
C THR A 511 -35.27 6.23 -18.85
N TYR A 512 -36.16 5.76 -19.73
CA TYR A 512 -37.54 5.43 -19.38
C TYR A 512 -37.69 4.07 -18.68
N TYR A 513 -36.69 3.19 -18.71
CA TYR A 513 -36.78 1.80 -18.23
C TYR A 513 -36.12 1.58 -16.85
N ALA A 514 -36.42 0.45 -16.21
CA ALA A 514 -35.76 0.00 -14.97
C ALA A 514 -35.01 -1.31 -15.19
N VAL A 515 -33.83 -1.43 -14.54
CA VAL A 515 -33.01 -2.65 -14.52
C VAL A 515 -32.57 -2.94 -13.10
N LEU A 516 -32.75 -4.18 -12.65
CA LEU A 516 -32.31 -4.64 -11.33
C LEU A 516 -31.94 -6.12 -11.40
N ALA A 517 -30.83 -6.51 -10.74
CA ALA A 517 -30.37 -7.89 -10.75
C ALA A 517 -30.99 -8.70 -9.61
N GLU A 518 -30.94 -8.20 -8.36
CA GLU A 518 -31.51 -8.91 -7.21
C GLU A 518 -32.34 -8.01 -6.31
N LEU A 519 -33.39 -8.60 -5.72
CA LEU A 519 -34.11 -8.10 -4.55
C LEU A 519 -34.09 -9.15 -3.45
N GLY A 520 -33.69 -8.78 -2.23
CA GLY A 520 -33.72 -9.65 -1.05
C GLY A 520 -34.35 -8.97 0.17
N ALA A 521 -34.47 -9.72 1.26
CA ALA A 521 -34.95 -9.23 2.56
C ALA A 521 -34.13 -9.85 3.70
N PHE A 522 -33.97 -9.12 4.81
CA PHE A 522 -33.18 -9.52 5.97
C PHE A 522 -33.80 -9.05 7.27
#